data_AF-A0A1X7A1Y6-F1
#
_entry.id   AF-A0A1X7A1Y6-F1
#
_cell.length_a   1.000
_cell.length_b   1.000
_cell.length_c   1.000
_cell.angle_alpha   90.00
_cell.angle_beta   90.00
_cell.angle_gamma   90.00
#
_symmetry.space_group_name_H-M   'P 1'
#
loop_
_entity.id
_entity.type
_entity.pdbx_description
1 polymer ?
#
loop_
_entity_poly.entity_id
_entity_poly.type
_entity_poly.pdbx_seq_one_letter_code
_entity_poly.pdbx_strand_id
1 'polypeptide(L)'
;MDGLYPKLEEEQGLRSTPVRAFGTFTQGLHELATWFRSCEVTSVAMESAGVYWIPVFDILEQHGFEVILVNARYAKNVPDRKTDVSDAG
;
A
#
# COMPACT_ATOMS: atom_id res chain seq x y z
N MET A 1 -39.97 3.31 -25.37
CA MET A 1 -39.53 3.09 -23.96
C MET A 1 -38.45 2.02 -24.00
N ASP A 2 -37.30 2.20 -24.64
CA ASP A 2 -36.34 3.32 -24.65
C ASP A 2 -35.88 3.74 -23.26
N GLY A 3 -34.63 3.40 -22.98
CA GLY A 3 -33.84 3.95 -21.90
C GLY A 3 -34.00 3.22 -20.56
N LEU A 4 -32.96 3.09 -19.75
CA LEU A 4 -31.55 3.40 -19.93
C LEU A 4 -30.90 2.87 -18.65
N TYR A 5 -30.73 1.56 -18.52
CA TYR A 5 -29.63 1.08 -17.69
C TYR A 5 -28.49 0.86 -18.66
N PRO A 6 -27.61 1.85 -18.89
CA PRO A 6 -26.38 1.55 -19.56
C PRO A 6 -25.77 0.40 -18.76
N LYS A 7 -25.51 -0.74 -19.42
CA LYS A 7 -24.45 -1.63 -18.95
C LYS A 7 -23.29 -0.69 -18.79
N LEU A 8 -22.90 -0.41 -17.54
CA LEU A 8 -21.65 0.25 -17.28
C LEU A 8 -20.62 -0.74 -17.80
N GLU A 9 -20.25 -0.54 -19.07
CA GLU A 9 -19.01 -1.02 -19.62
C GLU A 9 -17.99 -0.73 -18.53
N GLU A 10 -17.38 -1.79 -18.01
CA GLU A 10 -16.25 -1.76 -17.09
C GLU A 10 -15.06 -1.14 -17.84
N GLU A 11 -15.18 0.12 -18.23
CA GLU A 11 -14.12 0.99 -18.66
C GLU A 11 -13.46 1.54 -17.41
N GLN A 12 -12.63 0.74 -16.76
CA GLN A 12 -11.58 1.28 -15.92
C GLN A 12 -10.35 0.39 -16.10
N GLY A 13 -9.34 0.92 -16.78
CA GLY A 13 -8.00 0.37 -16.79
C GLY A 13 -7.46 0.30 -15.36
N LEU A 14 -7.77 -0.80 -14.67
CA LEU A 14 -7.27 -1.09 -13.33
C LEU A 14 -5.76 -1.27 -13.47
N ARG A 15 -4.98 -0.25 -13.15
CA ARG A 15 -3.53 -0.37 -13.02
C ARG A 15 -3.31 -1.50 -12.01
N SER A 16 -2.83 -2.66 -12.48
CA SER A 16 -2.48 -3.80 -11.64
C SER A 16 -1.43 -3.36 -10.62
N THR A 17 -1.85 -2.88 -9.46
CA THR A 17 -0.96 -2.54 -8.36
C THR A 17 -0.25 -3.83 -7.97
N PRO A 18 1.09 -3.88 -8.11
CA PRO A 18 1.78 -5.14 -7.95
C PRO A 18 1.76 -5.53 -6.47
N VAL A 19 1.36 -6.76 -6.17
CA VAL A 19 1.32 -7.33 -4.81
C VAL A 19 2.33 -8.46 -4.74
N ARG A 20 3.17 -8.47 -3.69
CA ARG A 20 4.22 -9.49 -3.49
C ARG A 20 4.42 -9.77 -2.01
N ALA A 21 4.58 -11.06 -1.68
CA ALA A 21 4.93 -11.51 -0.33
C ALA A 21 6.45 -11.60 -0.15
N PHE A 22 6.92 -11.34 1.07
CA PHE A 22 8.33 -11.41 1.46
C PHE A 22 8.49 -12.17 2.77
N GLY A 23 9.68 -12.73 2.98
CA GLY A 23 10.03 -13.32 4.28
C GLY A 23 10.11 -12.26 5.38
N THR A 24 9.88 -12.68 6.63
CA THR A 24 9.90 -11.80 7.81
C THR A 24 11.29 -11.68 8.47
N PHE A 25 12.30 -12.36 7.92
CA PHE A 25 13.69 -12.26 8.36
C PHE A 25 14.40 -11.13 7.62
N THR A 26 15.53 -10.65 8.17
CA THR A 26 16.32 -9.53 7.64
C THR A 26 16.54 -9.58 6.13
N GLN A 27 16.86 -10.75 5.58
CA GLN A 27 17.03 -10.93 4.13
C GLN A 27 15.75 -10.60 3.34
N GLY A 28 14.60 -11.11 3.79
CA GLY A 28 13.31 -10.83 3.15
C GLY A 28 12.90 -9.35 3.25
N LEU A 29 13.28 -8.66 4.33
CA LEU A 29 13.04 -7.22 4.47
C LEU A 29 13.91 -6.39 3.52
N HIS A 30 15.15 -6.79 3.26
CA HIS A 30 15.98 -6.16 2.23
C HIS A 30 15.46 -6.42 0.80
N GLU A 31 14.92 -7.60 0.54
CA GLU A 31 14.26 -7.92 -0.74
C GLU A 31 13.02 -7.05 -0.94
N LEU A 32 12.24 -6.82 0.12
CA LEU A 32 11.09 -5.91 0.14
C LEU A 32 11.52 -4.47 -0.21
N ALA A 33 12.56 -3.95 0.45
CA ALA A 33 13.07 -2.60 0.19
C ALA A 33 13.59 -2.44 -1.26
N THR A 34 14.31 -3.45 -1.75
CA THR A 34 14.82 -3.49 -3.14
C THR A 34 13.67 -3.47 -4.14
N TRP A 35 12.62 -4.24 -3.87
CA TRP A 35 11.45 -4.29 -4.74
C TRP A 35 10.67 -2.98 -4.73
N PHE A 36 10.44 -2.37 -3.57
CA PHE A 36 9.82 -1.03 -3.48
C PHE A 36 10.57 0.00 -4.31
N ARG A 37 11.90 -0.03 -4.28
CA ARG A 37 12.73 0.86 -5.11
C ARG A 37 12.56 0.59 -6.61
N SER A 38 12.43 -0.68 -7.01
CA SER A 38 12.13 -1.04 -8.40
C SER A 38 10.74 -0.59 -8.86
N CYS A 39 9.82 -0.40 -7.91
CA CYS A 39 8.48 0.14 -8.15
C CYS A 39 8.42 1.68 -8.00
N GLU A 40 9.57 2.35 -7.83
CA GLU A 40 9.67 3.81 -7.68
C GLU A 40 8.84 4.35 -6.49
N VAL A 41 8.69 3.54 -5.44
CA VAL A 41 8.03 3.94 -4.19
C VAL A 41 8.91 4.97 -3.47
N THR A 42 8.30 6.03 -2.95
CA THR A 42 8.98 7.06 -2.13
C THR A 42 8.60 6.98 -0.66
N SER A 43 7.35 6.60 -0.38
CA SER A 43 6.78 6.60 0.97
C SER A 43 6.05 5.29 1.24
N VAL A 44 6.19 4.74 2.45
CA VAL A 44 5.62 3.46 2.87
C VAL A 44 4.73 3.67 4.09
N ALA A 45 3.44 3.35 3.95
CA ALA A 45 2.52 3.32 5.09
C ALA A 45 2.49 1.92 5.71
N MET A 46 2.66 1.83 7.03
CA MET A 46 2.69 0.57 7.78
C MET A 46 1.66 0.58 8.91
N GLU A 47 0.82 -0.45 8.98
CA GLU A 47 -0.11 -0.62 10.09
C GLU A 47 0.64 -1.02 11.36
N SER A 48 0.48 -0.24 12.43
CA SER A 48 1.17 -0.47 13.71
C SER A 48 0.47 -1.52 14.58
N ALA A 49 0.21 -2.72 14.04
CA ALA A 49 -0.31 -3.84 14.82
C ALA A 49 0.83 -4.53 15.59
N GLY A 50 1.17 -4.01 16.78
CA GLY A 50 2.23 -4.56 17.64
C GLY A 50 3.62 -3.95 17.36
N VAL A 51 4.71 -4.64 17.74
CA VAL A 51 6.10 -4.13 17.64
C VAL A 51 6.85 -4.60 16.38
N TYR A 52 6.23 -5.43 15.55
CA TYR A 52 6.87 -6.02 14.36
C TYR A 52 7.22 -5.00 13.27
N TRP A 53 6.71 -3.78 13.36
CA TRP A 53 7.09 -2.69 12.46
C TRP A 53 8.53 -2.20 12.69
N ILE A 54 9.09 -2.35 13.89
CA ILE A 54 10.41 -1.80 14.23
C ILE A 54 11.51 -2.26 13.26
N PRO A 55 11.72 -3.58 13.02
CA PRO A 55 12.78 -4.02 12.11
C PRO A 55 12.52 -3.65 10.65
N VAL A 56 11.25 -3.50 10.24
CA VAL A 56 10.90 -3.12 8.87
C VAL A 56 11.12 -1.63 8.65
N PHE A 57 10.73 -0.80 9.63
CA PHE A 57 10.95 0.64 9.65
C PHE A 57 12.43 0.96 9.54
N ASP A 58 13.27 0.34 10.37
CA ASP A 58 14.72 0.54 10.38
C ASP A 58 15.36 0.25 9.00
N ILE A 59 15.01 -0.88 8.39
CA ILE A 59 15.54 -1.25 7.07
C ILE A 59 15.04 -0.30 5.97
N LEU A 60 13.78 0.11 6.02
CA LEU A 60 13.24 1.03 5.02
C LEU A 60 13.85 2.44 5.15
N GLU A 61 14.06 2.94 6.36
CA GLU A 61 14.79 4.20 6.57
C GLU A 61 16.24 4.12 6.07
N GLN A 62 16.94 3.01 6.32
CA GLN A 62 18.29 2.78 5.79
C GLN A 62 18.34 2.76 4.25
N HIS A 63 17.23 2.40 3.59
CA HIS A 63 17.09 2.44 2.13
C HIS A 63 16.57 3.78 1.59
N GLY A 64 16.29 4.74 2.48
CA GLY A 64 15.89 6.11 2.14
C GLY A 64 14.40 6.33 1.90
N PHE A 65 13.53 5.43 2.38
CA PHE A 65 12.09 5.59 2.28
C PHE A 65 11.55 6.49 3.38
N GLU A 66 10.51 7.26 3.08
CA GLU A 66 9.68 7.93 4.09
C GLU A 66 8.69 6.92 4.66
N VAL A 67 8.86 6.50 5.92
CA VAL A 67 8.00 5.49 6.54
C VAL A 67 6.98 6.14 7.48
N ILE A 68 5.71 5.86 7.25
CA ILE A 68 4.58 6.39 8.01
C ILE A 68 3.96 5.24 8.81
N LEU A 69 4.08 5.29 10.13
CA LEU A 69 3.37 4.38 11.02
C LEU A 69 1.92 4.84 11.18
N VAL A 70 0.99 4.05 10.66
CA VAL A 70 -0.43 4.32 10.72
C VAL A 70 -1.02 3.54 11.89
N ASN A 71 -1.52 4.27 12.89
CA ASN A 71 -2.39 3.66 13.89
C ASN A 71 -3.71 3.29 13.22
N ALA A 72 -4.11 2.02 13.25
CA ALA A 72 -5.34 1.54 12.63
C ALA A 72 -6.59 2.32 13.06
N ARG A 73 -6.59 2.95 14.25
CA ARG A 73 -7.68 3.81 14.73
C ARG A 73 -7.72 5.21 14.10
N TYR A 74 -6.62 5.67 13.49
CA TYR A 74 -6.42 7.03 12.95
C TYR A 74 -6.06 7.07 11.45
N ALA A 75 -6.12 5.94 10.73
CA ALA A 75 -5.84 5.81 9.29
C ALA A 75 -6.81 6.58 8.33
N LYS A 76 -7.42 7.67 8.81
CA LYS A 76 -8.31 8.54 8.04
C LYS A 76 -7.64 9.77 7.44
N ASN A 77 -6.40 10.11 7.82
CA ASN A 77 -5.78 11.39 7.44
C ASN A 77 -4.37 11.23 6.81
N VAL A 78 -4.24 10.47 5.73
CA VAL A 78 -3.07 10.60 4.83
C VAL A 78 -3.50 11.50 3.67
N PRO A 79 -2.92 12.70 3.48
CA PRO A 79 -3.28 13.56 2.36
C PRO A 79 -2.81 12.92 1.05
N ASP A 80 -3.79 12.70 0.18
CA ASP A 80 -3.70 12.49 -1.27
C ASP A 80 -2.88 11.30 -1.81
N ARG A 81 -3.34 10.08 -1.50
CA ARG A 81 -3.68 9.06 -2.52
C ARG A 81 -4.43 7.87 -1.91
N LYS A 82 -5.48 8.17 -1.15
CA LYS A 82 -6.37 7.10 -0.67
C LYS A 82 -7.33 6.75 -1.81
N THR A 83 -6.98 5.79 -2.66
CA THR A 83 -8.01 5.01 -3.37
C THR A 83 -8.70 4.15 -2.31
N ASP A 84 -9.65 4.76 -1.62
CA ASP A 84 -10.55 4.07 -0.71
C ASP A 84 -11.40 3.11 -1.55
N VAL A 85 -11.27 1.82 -1.30
CA VAL A 85 -12.30 0.84 -1.68
C VAL A 85 -13.13 0.63 -0.41
N SER A 86 -14.24 1.36 -0.32
CA SER A 86 -15.40 1.10 0.53
C SER A 86 -16.63 1.19 -0.39
N ASP A 87 -17.69 0.41 -0.26
CA ASP A 87 -18.07 -0.74 0.56
C ASP A 87 -19.32 -1.33 -0.11
N ALA A 88 -19.64 -2.58 0.21
CA ALA A 88 -20.95 -3.22 0.11
C ALA A 88 -21.85 -3.00 -1.12
N GLY A 89 -21.98 -4.08 -1.89
CA GLY A 89 -23.28 -4.58 -2.35
C GLY A 89 -23.46 -6.00 -1.85
#